data_AF-A0A1Q7PRQ7-F1
#
_entry.id   AF-A0A1Q7PRQ7-F1
#
_cell.length_a   1.000
_cell.length_b   1.000
_cell.length_c   1.000
_cell.angle_alpha   90.00
_cell.angle_beta   90.00
_cell.angle_gamma   90.00
#
_symmetry.space_group_name_H-M   'P 1'
#
loop_
_entity.id
_entity.type
_entity.pdbx_description
1 polymer ?
#
loop_
_entity_poly.entity_id
_entity_poly.type
_entity_poly.pdbx_seq_one_letter_code
_entity_poly.pdbx_strand_id
1 'polypeptide(L)'
;MDTETELLIQEALQKVLRGRTSIIIAHRLSTIQNVDRILVLHKGRIVEEGTHRELLARGGIYTKLYQLQYRDQELDQTAAVGADRATDAGSE
;
A
#
# COMPACT_ATOMS: atom_id res chain seq x y z
N MET A 1 0.02 -0.49 -12.71
CA MET A 1 -1.29 -1.13 -12.52
C MET A 1 -2.32 -0.03 -12.69
N ASP A 2 -3.28 -0.19 -13.60
CA ASP A 2 -4.32 0.83 -13.82
C ASP A 2 -5.09 1.09 -12.53
N THR A 3 -5.14 2.35 -12.08
CA THR A 3 -5.75 2.80 -10.82
C THR A 3 -7.21 2.32 -10.68
N GLU A 4 -7.93 2.22 -11.80
CA GLU A 4 -9.31 1.72 -11.85
C GLU A 4 -9.42 0.25 -11.43
N THR A 5 -8.49 -0.59 -11.89
CA THR A 5 -8.47 -2.02 -11.55
C THR A 5 -8.18 -2.22 -10.06
N GLU A 6 -7.26 -1.42 -9.49
CA GLU A 6 -6.97 -1.45 -8.06
C GLU A 6 -8.20 -1.09 -7.21
N LEU A 7 -8.94 -0.05 -7.63
CA LEU A 7 -10.15 0.40 -6.94
C LEU A 7 -11.22 -0.70 -6.94
N LEU A 8 -11.44 -1.35 -8.09
CA LEU A 8 -12.39 -2.45 -8.22
C LEU A 8 -12.02 -3.63 -7.32
N ILE A 9 -10.74 -3.97 -7.24
CA ILE A 9 -10.25 -5.04 -6.35
C ILE A 9 -10.49 -4.67 -4.88
N GLN A 10 -10.23 -3.42 -4.49
CA GLN A 10 -10.48 -2.94 -3.12
C GLN A 10 -11.97 -2.99 -2.77
N GLU A 11 -12.85 -2.56 -3.66
CA GLU A 11 -14.29 -2.62 -3.43
C GLU A 11 -14.81 -4.06 -3.30
N ALA A 12 -14.31 -4.97 -4.16
CA ALA A 12 -14.66 -6.37 -4.09
C ALA A 12 -14.20 -6.99 -2.76
N LEU A 13 -12.97 -6.69 -2.33
CA LEU A 13 -12.46 -7.10 -1.02
C LEU A 13 -13.33 -6.56 0.11
N GLN A 14 -13.70 -5.29 0.11
CA GLN A 14 -14.56 -4.69 1.14
C GLN A 14 -15.96 -5.35 1.21
N LYS A 15 -16.55 -5.71 0.07
CA LYS A 15 -17.79 -6.50 0.03
C LYS A 15 -17.59 -7.88 0.65
N VAL A 16 -16.43 -8.50 0.42
CA VAL A 16 -16.13 -9.81 1.01
C VAL A 16 -15.87 -9.69 2.52
N LEU A 17 -15.17 -8.67 3.00
CA LEU A 17 -14.82 -8.58 4.42
C LEU A 17 -16.03 -8.25 5.33
N ARG A 18 -17.05 -7.58 4.80
CA ARG A 18 -18.23 -7.17 5.57
C ARG A 18 -18.94 -8.33 6.27
N GLY A 19 -19.20 -8.15 7.56
CA GLY A 19 -19.95 -9.09 8.40
C GLY A 19 -19.21 -10.39 8.73
N ARG A 20 -17.90 -10.47 8.44
CA ARG A 20 -17.08 -11.67 8.65
C ARG A 20 -15.80 -11.35 9.41
N THR A 21 -15.42 -12.23 10.33
CA THR A 21 -14.04 -12.20 10.86
C THR A 21 -13.11 -12.70 9.77
N SER A 22 -12.18 -11.84 9.35
CA SER A 22 -11.29 -12.10 8.23
C SER A 22 -9.84 -11.88 8.66
N ILE A 23 -8.95 -12.80 8.26
CA ILE A 23 -7.51 -12.69 8.47
C ILE A 23 -6.87 -12.46 7.11
N ILE A 24 -6.16 -11.33 6.96
CA ILE A 24 -5.53 -10.93 5.70
C ILE A 24 -4.02 -10.95 5.89
N ILE A 25 -3.32 -11.67 5.01
CA ILE A 25 -1.87 -11.60 4.87
C ILE A 25 -1.58 -10.77 3.63
N ALA A 26 -0.95 -9.61 3.78
CA ALA A 26 -0.74 -8.67 2.69
C ALA A 26 0.73 -8.44 2.41
N HIS A 27 1.07 -8.45 1.13
CA HIS A 27 2.35 -7.92 0.61
C HIS A 27 2.23 -6.46 0.17
N ARG A 28 1.00 -5.96 -0.01
CA ARG A 28 0.73 -4.58 -0.38
C ARG A 28 0.04 -3.88 0.77
N LEU A 29 0.65 -2.81 1.25
CA LEU A 29 0.09 -2.00 2.33
C LEU A 29 -1.22 -1.29 1.95
N SER A 30 -1.51 -1.12 0.65
CA SER A 30 -2.79 -0.56 0.18
C SER A 30 -4.00 -1.38 0.62
N THR A 31 -3.87 -2.70 0.76
CA THR A 31 -5.00 -3.58 1.14
C THR A 31 -5.26 -3.62 2.64
N ILE A 32 -4.32 -3.17 3.48
CA ILE A 32 -4.43 -3.23 4.94
C ILE A 32 -4.58 -1.87 5.61
N GLN A 33 -4.73 -0.78 4.85
CA GLN A 33 -4.92 0.56 5.43
C GLN A 33 -6.24 0.71 6.18
N ASN A 34 -7.29 0.05 5.69
CA ASN A 34 -8.67 0.20 6.17
C ASN A 34 -9.13 -1.00 7.01
N VAL A 35 -8.21 -1.71 7.69
CA VAL A 35 -8.55 -2.83 8.57
C VAL A 35 -8.64 -2.38 10.02
N ASP A 36 -9.42 -3.11 10.80
CA ASP A 36 -9.65 -2.78 12.22
C ASP A 36 -8.38 -2.96 13.07
N ARG A 37 -7.53 -3.93 12.71
CA ARG A 37 -6.31 -4.28 13.46
C ARG A 37 -5.23 -4.86 12.54
N ILE A 38 -4.02 -4.34 12.68
CA ILE A 38 -2.82 -4.79 11.98
C ILE A 38 -1.87 -5.43 13.00
N LEU A 39 -1.33 -6.60 12.65
CA LEU A 39 -0.30 -7.30 13.43
C LEU A 39 0.98 -7.36 12.60
N VAL A 40 2.07 -6.83 13.13
CA VAL A 40 3.38 -6.89 12.48
C VAL A 40 4.14 -8.09 13.04
N LEU A 41 4.45 -9.04 12.16
CA LEU A 41 5.26 -10.20 12.49
C LEU A 41 6.72 -9.96 12.10
N HIS A 42 7.65 -10.12 13.05
CA HIS A 42 9.08 -10.09 12.78
C HIS A 42 9.77 -11.22 13.52
N LYS A 43 10.55 -12.04 12.78
CA LYS A 43 11.29 -13.20 13.32
C LYS A 43 10.42 -14.13 14.18
N GLY A 44 9.20 -14.43 13.70
CA GLY A 44 8.26 -15.34 14.36
C GLY A 44 7.56 -14.75 15.61
N ARG A 45 7.67 -13.45 15.86
CA ARG A 45 7.00 -12.77 16.98
C ARG A 45 6.17 -11.60 16.50
N ILE A 46 5.03 -11.37 17.14
CA ILE A 46 4.25 -10.13 16.96
C ILE A 46 5.02 -9.04 17.70
N VAL A 47 5.48 -8.04 16.95
CA VAL A 47 6.31 -6.95 17.48
C VAL A 47 5.55 -5.63 17.54
N GLU A 48 4.49 -5.48 16.75
CA GLU A 48 3.61 -4.32 16.80
C GLU A 48 2.16 -4.73 16.53
N GLU A 49 1.25 -3.97 17.10
CA GLU A 49 -0.18 -4.15 16.96
C GLU A 49 -0.91 -2.80 17.05
N GLY A 50 -1.87 -2.57 16.16
CA GLY A 50 -2.75 -1.41 16.20
C GLY A 50 -3.42 -1.13 14.87
N THR A 51 -4.09 0.01 14.78
CA THR A 51 -4.60 0.54 13.51
C THR A 51 -3.47 1.11 12.66
N HIS A 52 -3.74 1.28 11.36
CA HIS A 52 -2.82 1.93 10.43
C HIS A 52 -2.25 3.25 10.98
N ARG A 53 -3.13 4.13 11.48
CA ARG A 53 -2.76 5.44 12.00
C ARG A 53 -1.89 5.36 13.25
N GLU A 54 -2.21 4.46 14.18
CA GLU A 54 -1.44 4.29 15.40
C GLU A 54 -0.03 3.77 15.11
N LEU A 55 0.09 2.79 14.20
CA LEU A 55 1.38 2.21 13.82
C LEU A 55 2.26 3.20 13.06
N LEU A 56 1.68 4.06 12.23
CA LEU A 56 2.40 5.18 11.60
C LEU A 56 2.89 6.19 12.64
N ALA A 57 2.04 6.57 13.59
CA ALA A 57 2.41 7.52 14.64
C ALA A 57 3.53 7.00 15.55
N ARG A 58 3.64 5.67 15.73
CA ARG A 58 4.72 5.04 16.52
C ARG A 58 6.07 5.00 15.80
N GLY A 59 6.11 5.15 14.48
CA GLY A 59 7.37 5.14 13.72
C GLY A 59 8.13 3.80 13.73
N GLY A 60 7.43 2.69 14.00
CA GLY A 60 8.02 1.35 14.15
C GLY A 60 8.41 0.66 12.83
N ILE A 61 8.54 -0.65 12.86
CA ILE A 61 8.79 -1.51 11.69
C ILE A 61 7.67 -1.34 10.65
N TYR A 62 6.42 -1.22 11.09
CA TYR A 62 5.30 -0.91 10.18
C TYR A 62 5.59 0.32 9.31
N THR A 63 6.03 1.41 9.94
CA THR A 63 6.32 2.68 9.25
C THR A 63 7.47 2.53 8.26
N LYS A 64 8.51 1.78 8.63
CA LYS A 64 9.64 1.50 7.72
C LYS A 64 9.20 0.70 6.49
N LEU A 65 8.37 -0.33 6.67
CA LEU A 65 7.80 -1.10 5.56
C LEU A 65 6.92 -0.21 4.67
N TYR A 66 6.12 0.67 5.28
CA TYR A 66 5.31 1.65 4.57
C TYR A 66 6.15 2.58 3.70
N GLN A 67 7.20 3.18 4.25
CA GLN A 67 8.07 4.06 3.49
C GLN A 67 8.77 3.33 2.34
N LEU A 68 9.22 2.09 2.53
CA LEU A 68 9.84 1.30 1.47
C LEU A 68 8.88 1.07 0.30
N GLN A 69 7.66 0.61 0.59
CA GLN A 69 6.69 0.28 -0.45
C GLN A 69 6.17 1.51 -1.20
N TYR A 70 6.09 2.67 -0.54
CA TYR A 70 5.64 3.92 -1.15
C TYR A 70 6.77 4.69 -1.83
N ARG A 71 8.03 4.55 -1.39
CA ARG A 71 9.20 5.07 -2.11
C ARG A 71 9.31 4.46 -3.51
N ASP A 72 9.02 3.17 -3.64
CA ASP A 72 9.02 2.51 -4.96
C ASP A 72 7.92 3.04 -5.88
N GLN A 73 6.76 3.46 -5.32
CA GLN A 73 5.68 4.09 -6.11
C GLN A 73 6.02 5.50 -6.61
N GLU A 74 6.79 6.29 -5.85
CA GLU A 74 7.28 7.60 -6.29
C GLU A 74 8.37 7.49 -7.37
N LEU A 75 9.23 6.47 -7.29
CA LEU A 75 10.25 6.20 -8.31
C LEU A 75 9.63 5.76 -9.64
N ASP A 76 8.60 4.90 -9.60
CA ASP A 76 7.86 4.48 -10.80
C ASP A 76 7.09 5.66 -11.44
N GLN A 77 6.52 6.57 -10.65
CA GLN A 77 5.85 7.77 -11.15
C GLN A 77 6.83 8.78 -11.75
N THR A 78 8.00 8.96 -11.14
CA THR A 78 9.03 9.88 -11.68
C THR A 78 9.61 9.36 -13.01
N ALA A 79 9.77 8.04 -13.16
CA ALA A 79 10.19 7.41 -14.41
C ALA A 79 9.11 7.53 -15.51
N ALA A 80 7.83 7.37 -15.18
CA ALA A 80 6.72 7.52 -16.12
C ALA A 80 6.53 8.97 -16.62
N VAL A 81 6.70 9.97 -15.74
CA VAL A 81 6.60 11.40 -16.10
C VAL A 81 7.79 11.88 -16.95
N GLY A 82 8.96 11.23 -16.82
CA GLY A 82 10.13 11.53 -17.65
C GLY A 82 10.04 11.01 -19.09
N ALA A 83 9.32 9.91 -19.32
CA ALA A 83 9.15 9.32 -20.65
C ALA A 83 8.16 10.10 -21.54
N ASP A 84 7.15 10.76 -20.94
CA ASP A 84 6.11 11.52 -21.66
C ASP A 84 6.61 12.88 -22.19
N ARG A 85 7.72 13.41 -21.66
CA ARG A 85 8.31 14.68 -22.12
C ARG A 85 9.33 14.55 -23.25
N ALA A 86 9.78 13.34 -23.58
CA ALA A 86 10.78 13.12 -24.62
C ALA A 86 10.18 13.03 -26.04
N THR A 87 8.86 12.93 -26.17
CA THR A 87 8.16 12.77 -27.46
C THR A 87 7.60 14.06 -28.06
N ASP A 88 7.68 15.20 -27.37
CA ASP A 88 7.12 16.50 -27.82
C ASP A 88 8.18 17.50 -28.33
N ALA A 89 9.44 17.10 -28.50
CA ALA A 89 10.53 17.98 -28.92
C ALA A 89 11.09 17.65 -30.31
N GLY A 90 10.22 17.29 -31.26
CA GLY A 90 10.63 16.80 -32.58
C GLY A 90 9.66 17.11 -33.71
N SER A 91 9.21 18.35 -33.85
CA SER A 91 8.67 18.85 -35.12
C SER A 91 8.67 20.37 -35.19
N GLU A 92 9.75 20.94 -35.74
CA GLU A 92 9.74 22.11 -36.64
C GLU A 92 10.99 22.06 -37.53
#